data_AF-A0A1V2GCG9-F1
#
_entry.id   AF-A0A1V2GCG9-F1
#
_cell.length_a   1.000
_cell.length_b   1.000
_cell.length_c   1.000
_cell.angle_alpha   90.00
_cell.angle_beta   90.00
_cell.angle_gamma   90.00
#
_symmetry.space_group_name_H-M   'P 1'
#
loop_
_entity.id
_entity.type
_entity.pdbx_description
1 polymer ?
#
loop_
_entity_poly.entity_id
_entity_poly.type
_entity_poly.pdbx_seq_one_letter_code
_entity_poly.pdbx_strand_id
1 'polypeptide(L)'
;ASGFTSYEGGGISYNIPYAKRVTLEKSIRDWQYCDRLMGMYEEHGIRINREPFGPLTGTLIPPFISHSIAIIEGLLALEQGVKSITVGYGQVGSLTQDVAAIQSLRELAHEYFQRYGYTDYELSTVFHQWMGGFPEDESKAFAIISWGAAVAGMSGATKVITKSPHEAWGIPTAAANIQGLKASRQMLNMVNEQKFPPCPAVELEIELIKSEVRAVLNKVFELGNGDIARGTVLAFEAGVLDVPFAPAACNAGKILPVRDNTGAIRVLEAGAVPLPKDILDLHHDYVAERARFEGRQPTFQMVVDDINAVSHSKLIGRP
;
A
#
# COMPACT_ATOMS: atom_id res chain seq x y z
N ALA A 1 6.93 -26.83 -2.54
CA ALA A 1 6.86 -28.26 -2.99
C ALA A 1 6.35 -28.43 -4.42
N SER A 2 5.19 -27.88 -4.80
CA SER A 2 4.58 -28.06 -6.15
C SER A 2 5.20 -27.23 -7.29
N GLY A 3 6.29 -26.50 -7.04
CA GLY A 3 6.97 -25.69 -8.05
C GLY A 3 6.50 -24.22 -8.16
N PHE A 4 5.58 -23.74 -7.32
CA PHE A 4 5.28 -22.31 -7.25
C PHE A 4 6.42 -21.56 -6.53
N THR A 5 7.00 -20.56 -7.20
CA THR A 5 8.21 -19.83 -6.77
C THR A 5 7.95 -18.41 -6.28
N SER A 6 6.71 -18.13 -5.85
CA SER A 6 6.35 -16.89 -5.17
C SER A 6 5.24 -17.15 -4.16
N TYR A 7 5.24 -16.42 -3.04
CA TYR A 7 4.18 -16.46 -2.03
C TYR A 7 3.87 -15.05 -1.52
N GLU A 8 2.62 -14.63 -1.72
CA GLU A 8 2.10 -13.31 -1.31
C GLU A 8 1.52 -13.38 0.09
N GLY A 9 1.70 -12.30 0.85
CA GLY A 9 1.10 -12.05 2.16
C GLY A 9 2.13 -11.74 3.24
N GLY A 10 1.68 -11.67 4.48
CA GLY A 10 2.54 -11.44 5.63
C GLY A 10 1.74 -11.39 6.94
N GLY A 11 2.47 -11.32 8.06
CA GLY A 11 1.90 -11.37 9.40
C GLY A 11 0.87 -10.29 9.70
N ILE A 12 0.94 -9.17 9.00
CA ILE A 12 0.07 -8.00 9.15
C ILE A 12 -0.91 -7.94 7.98
N SER A 13 -0.40 -7.91 6.75
CA SER A 13 -1.16 -7.66 5.53
C SER A 13 -2.14 -8.79 5.18
N TYR A 14 -1.89 -10.02 5.65
CA TYR A 14 -2.83 -11.17 5.56
C TYR A 14 -3.50 -11.50 6.90
N ASN A 15 -3.46 -10.59 7.88
CA ASN A 15 -4.28 -10.64 9.09
C ASN A 15 -5.23 -9.44 9.15
N ILE A 16 -4.68 -8.23 9.29
CA ILE A 16 -5.43 -7.01 9.60
C ILE A 16 -6.61 -6.77 8.64
N PRO A 17 -6.46 -6.92 7.31
CA PRO A 17 -7.56 -6.76 6.36
C PRO A 17 -8.50 -7.98 6.25
N TYR A 18 -8.08 -9.16 6.73
CA TYR A 18 -8.67 -10.45 6.34
C TYR A 18 -9.24 -11.29 7.50
N ALA A 19 -8.93 -10.95 8.74
CA ALA A 19 -9.38 -11.69 9.91
C ALA A 19 -9.99 -10.74 10.95
N LYS A 20 -10.88 -11.28 11.79
CA LYS A 20 -11.50 -10.52 12.88
C LYS A 20 -10.87 -10.78 14.24
N ARG A 21 -10.49 -12.03 14.53
CA ARG A 21 -10.11 -12.48 15.89
C ARG A 21 -8.73 -13.14 15.97
N VAL A 22 -7.95 -13.15 14.88
CA VAL A 22 -6.59 -13.68 14.91
C VAL A 22 -5.68 -12.64 15.54
N THR A 23 -5.00 -12.99 16.63
CA THR A 23 -4.06 -12.06 17.27
C THR A 23 -2.88 -11.79 16.34
N LEU A 24 -2.35 -10.57 16.42
CA LEU A 24 -1.23 -10.17 15.57
C LEU A 24 0.04 -10.96 15.88
N GLU A 25 0.28 -11.28 17.16
CA GLU A 25 1.38 -12.15 17.59
C GLU A 25 1.29 -13.53 16.90
N LYS A 26 0.10 -14.14 16.89
CA LYS A 26 -0.11 -15.43 16.25
C LYS A 26 0.13 -15.36 14.76
N SER A 27 -0.43 -14.36 14.06
CA SER A 27 -0.25 -14.27 12.61
C SER A 27 1.21 -13.99 12.24
N ILE A 28 1.91 -13.12 12.98
CA ILE A 28 3.36 -12.92 12.79
C ILE A 28 4.10 -14.24 12.98
N ARG A 29 3.78 -15.02 14.01
CA ARG A 29 4.42 -16.32 14.25
C ARG A 29 4.17 -17.34 13.15
N ASP A 30 2.94 -17.42 12.65
CA ASP A 30 2.57 -18.30 11.54
C ASP A 30 3.28 -17.85 10.24
N TRP A 31 3.44 -16.56 10.01
CA TRP A 31 4.14 -16.03 8.83
C TRP A 31 5.65 -16.17 8.92
N GLN A 32 6.25 -16.11 10.12
CA GLN A 32 7.64 -16.50 10.34
C GLN A 32 7.89 -17.95 9.89
N TYR A 33 6.93 -18.86 10.08
CA TYR A 33 7.05 -20.22 9.55
C TYR A 33 7.07 -20.22 8.01
N CYS A 34 6.17 -19.46 7.36
CA CYS A 34 6.16 -19.33 5.90
C CYS A 34 7.50 -18.79 5.39
N ASP A 35 8.01 -17.71 6.00
CA ASP A 35 9.29 -17.11 5.65
C ASP A 35 10.46 -18.05 5.87
N ARG A 36 10.48 -18.74 7.02
CA ARG A 36 11.54 -19.69 7.34
C ARG A 36 11.60 -20.82 6.34
N LEU A 37 10.44 -21.31 5.89
CA LEU A 37 10.37 -22.33 4.84
C LEU A 37 11.00 -21.83 3.53
N MET A 38 10.78 -20.57 3.16
CA MET A 38 11.42 -19.97 1.98
C MET A 38 12.92 -19.76 2.19
N GLY A 39 13.35 -19.37 3.38
CA GLY A 39 14.78 -19.34 3.74
C GLY A 39 15.43 -20.72 3.66
N MET A 40 14.74 -21.79 4.08
CA MET A 40 15.24 -23.16 3.92
C MET A 40 15.40 -23.55 2.44
N TYR A 41 14.48 -23.13 1.57
CA TYR A 41 14.63 -23.35 0.12
C TYR A 41 15.84 -22.58 -0.43
N GLU A 42 16.04 -21.34 0.01
CA GLU A 42 17.18 -20.51 -0.39
C GLU A 42 18.52 -21.11 0.06
N GLU A 43 18.61 -21.66 1.28
CA GLU A 43 19.78 -22.40 1.79
C GLU A 43 20.16 -23.60 0.89
N HIS A 44 19.20 -24.13 0.12
CA HIS A 44 19.40 -25.21 -0.86
C HIS A 44 19.50 -24.69 -2.30
N GLY A 45 19.71 -23.38 -2.49
CA GLY A 45 19.86 -22.75 -3.81
C GLY A 45 18.56 -22.58 -4.58
N ILE A 46 17.40 -22.66 -3.93
CA ILE A 46 16.08 -22.49 -4.55
C ILE A 46 15.50 -21.15 -4.12
N ARG A 47 15.53 -20.18 -5.02
CA ARG A 47 15.00 -18.83 -4.76
C ARG A 47 13.49 -18.77 -4.91
N ILE A 48 12.82 -18.25 -3.89
CA ILE A 48 11.35 -18.06 -3.85
C ILE A 48 11.07 -16.61 -3.47
N ASN A 49 10.24 -15.92 -4.26
CA ASN A 49 9.84 -14.55 -3.99
C ASN A 49 8.81 -14.45 -2.86
N ARG A 50 8.95 -13.45 -1.99
CA ARG A 50 7.94 -13.04 -1.00
C ARG A 50 7.35 -11.70 -1.35
N GLU A 51 6.03 -11.57 -1.19
CA GLU A 51 5.34 -10.34 -1.53
C GLU A 51 4.40 -9.87 -0.43
N PRO A 52 4.86 -9.00 0.49
CA PRO A 52 3.98 -8.25 1.38
C PRO A 52 2.83 -7.57 0.63
N PHE A 53 1.58 -7.82 1.05
CA PHE A 53 0.38 -7.30 0.39
C PHE A 53 0.11 -5.83 0.75
N GLY A 54 0.70 -4.92 -0.04
CA GLY A 54 0.65 -3.47 0.20
C GLY A 54 -0.74 -2.80 0.19
N PRO A 55 -1.72 -3.22 -0.63
CA PRO A 55 -3.02 -2.55 -0.65
C PRO A 55 -3.84 -2.64 0.63
N LEU A 56 -3.56 -3.61 1.51
CA LEU A 56 -4.29 -3.83 2.76
C LEU A 56 -5.81 -3.92 2.53
N THR A 57 -6.61 -3.01 3.09
CA THR A 57 -8.08 -3.02 2.90
C THR A 57 -8.51 -2.45 1.54
N GLY A 58 -7.58 -1.95 0.73
CA GLY A 58 -7.85 -1.35 -0.58
C GLY A 58 -8.64 -0.04 -0.53
N THR A 59 -8.87 0.52 0.66
CA THR A 59 -9.81 1.63 0.86
C THR A 59 -9.10 2.81 1.52
N LEU A 60 -8.73 3.80 0.68
CA LEU A 60 -8.13 5.07 1.10
C LEU A 60 -6.90 4.92 2.01
N ILE A 61 -6.07 3.89 1.79
CA ILE A 61 -4.85 3.68 2.59
C ILE A 61 -3.84 4.81 2.31
N PRO A 62 -3.43 5.60 3.31
CA PRO A 62 -2.32 6.55 3.14
C PRO A 62 -1.03 5.81 2.77
N PRO A 63 -0.23 6.29 1.80
CA PRO A 63 0.98 5.60 1.36
C PRO A 63 1.91 5.20 2.52
N PHE A 64 2.12 6.08 3.52
CA PHE A 64 3.03 5.78 4.63
C PHE A 64 2.59 4.59 5.51
N ILE A 65 1.29 4.32 5.63
CA ILE A 65 0.77 3.14 6.35
C ILE A 65 1.10 1.86 5.58
N SER A 66 0.81 1.85 4.27
CA SER A 66 1.17 0.76 3.35
C SER A 66 2.67 0.46 3.43
N HIS A 67 3.50 1.50 3.31
CA HIS A 67 4.95 1.36 3.28
C HIS A 67 5.52 0.86 4.60
N SER A 68 5.04 1.41 5.73
CA SER A 68 5.49 0.97 7.06
C SER A 68 5.25 -0.53 7.24
N ILE A 69 4.06 -1.02 6.84
CA ILE A 69 3.72 -2.44 6.93
C ILE A 69 4.56 -3.28 5.97
N ALA A 70 4.71 -2.86 4.71
CA ALA A 70 5.53 -3.60 3.74
C ALA A 70 7.00 -3.71 4.17
N ILE A 71 7.56 -2.66 4.78
CA ILE A 71 8.94 -2.65 5.31
C ILE A 71 9.06 -3.58 6.53
N ILE A 72 8.12 -3.53 7.47
CA ILE A 72 8.08 -4.44 8.62
C ILE A 72 8.04 -5.89 8.15
N GLU A 73 7.12 -6.23 7.23
CA GLU A 73 7.01 -7.60 6.71
C GLU A 73 8.25 -8.03 5.93
N GLY A 74 8.88 -7.11 5.20
CA GLY A 74 10.14 -7.36 4.53
C GLY A 74 11.28 -7.67 5.51
N LEU A 75 11.43 -6.89 6.59
CA LEU A 75 12.43 -7.16 7.64
C LEU A 75 12.20 -8.50 8.34
N LEU A 76 10.94 -8.82 8.66
CA LEU A 76 10.58 -10.11 9.24
C LEU A 76 10.90 -11.29 8.31
N ALA A 77 10.69 -11.13 7.01
CA ALA A 77 11.00 -12.15 6.01
C ALA A 77 12.52 -12.34 5.84
N LEU A 78 13.27 -11.24 5.75
CA LEU A 78 14.74 -11.26 5.64
C LEU A 78 15.39 -11.96 6.84
N GLU A 79 14.90 -11.69 8.06
CA GLU A 79 15.37 -12.35 9.29
C GLU A 79 15.23 -13.87 9.22
N GLN A 80 14.22 -14.39 8.53
CA GLN A 80 13.99 -15.82 8.37
C GLN A 80 14.71 -16.45 7.17
N GLY A 81 15.53 -15.67 6.46
CA GLY A 81 16.39 -16.14 5.36
C GLY A 81 15.81 -15.94 3.97
N VAL A 82 14.69 -15.23 3.81
CA VAL A 82 14.17 -14.86 2.48
C VAL A 82 15.16 -13.94 1.75
N LYS A 83 15.32 -14.11 0.44
CA LYS A 83 16.27 -13.34 -0.38
C LYS A 83 15.67 -12.64 -1.59
N SER A 84 14.40 -12.87 -1.91
CA SER A 84 13.72 -12.19 -3.02
C SER A 84 12.40 -11.62 -2.50
N ILE A 85 12.28 -10.29 -2.50
CA ILE A 85 11.16 -9.58 -1.89
C ILE A 85 10.57 -8.59 -2.89
N THR A 86 9.25 -8.62 -3.02
CA THR A 86 8.47 -7.66 -3.79
C THR A 86 7.59 -6.85 -2.85
N VAL A 87 7.92 -5.59 -2.60
CA VAL A 87 7.10 -4.72 -1.73
C VAL A 87 5.96 -4.09 -2.53
N GLY A 88 4.75 -4.11 -1.98
CA GLY A 88 3.54 -3.70 -2.69
C GLY A 88 2.99 -2.32 -2.31
N TYR A 89 2.22 -1.76 -3.24
CA TYR A 89 1.44 -0.55 -3.06
C TYR A 89 0.14 -0.63 -3.86
N GLY A 90 -0.96 -0.17 -3.27
CA GLY A 90 -2.27 -0.08 -3.93
C GLY A 90 -2.54 1.32 -4.48
N GLN A 91 -2.97 1.40 -5.74
CA GLN A 91 -3.32 2.66 -6.38
C GLN A 91 -4.31 3.48 -5.56
N VAL A 92 -3.97 4.74 -5.29
CA VAL A 92 -4.89 5.71 -4.68
C VAL A 92 -5.51 6.64 -5.72
N GLY A 93 -4.90 6.77 -6.90
CA GLY A 93 -5.46 7.41 -8.10
C GLY A 93 -4.89 8.78 -8.44
N SER A 94 -4.25 9.47 -7.48
CA SER A 94 -3.50 10.70 -7.75
C SER A 94 -2.15 10.34 -8.39
N LEU A 95 -1.91 10.82 -9.61
CA LEU A 95 -0.69 10.52 -10.38
C LEU A 95 0.59 10.84 -9.59
N THR A 96 0.66 12.05 -9.04
CA THR A 96 1.82 12.52 -8.27
C THR A 96 2.08 11.62 -7.07
N GLN A 97 1.03 11.30 -6.30
CA GLN A 97 1.15 10.50 -5.08
C GLN A 97 1.44 9.03 -5.39
N ASP A 98 0.81 8.44 -6.40
CA ASP A 98 1.07 7.06 -6.80
C ASP A 98 2.50 6.85 -7.31
N VAL A 99 3.03 7.80 -8.09
CA VAL A 99 4.43 7.78 -8.54
C VAL A 99 5.37 7.96 -7.34
N ALA A 100 5.12 8.95 -6.48
CA ALA A 100 5.89 9.19 -5.27
C ALA A 100 5.89 7.97 -4.35
N ALA A 101 4.76 7.27 -4.22
CA ALA A 101 4.60 6.10 -3.38
C ALA A 101 5.49 4.94 -3.84
N ILE A 102 5.52 4.60 -5.13
CA ILE A 102 6.39 3.53 -5.62
C ILE A 102 7.88 3.86 -5.46
N GLN A 103 8.27 5.11 -5.77
CA GLN A 103 9.67 5.54 -5.65
C GLN A 103 10.12 5.53 -4.19
N SER A 104 9.37 6.17 -3.30
CA SER A 104 9.66 6.20 -1.86
C SER A 104 9.64 4.80 -1.23
N LEU A 105 8.72 3.91 -1.62
CA LEU A 105 8.65 2.54 -1.11
C LEU A 105 9.94 1.77 -1.39
N ARG A 106 10.44 1.85 -2.63
CA ARG A 106 11.68 1.18 -3.03
C ARG A 106 12.87 1.72 -2.24
N GLU A 107 12.98 3.03 -2.13
CA GLU A 107 14.09 3.69 -1.43
C GLU A 107 14.08 3.37 0.07
N LEU A 108 12.93 3.47 0.72
CA LEU A 108 12.77 3.16 2.14
C LEU A 108 13.00 1.68 2.43
N ALA A 109 12.50 0.76 1.59
CA ALA A 109 12.77 -0.65 1.77
C ALA A 109 14.28 -0.94 1.71
N HIS A 110 14.99 -0.39 0.71
CA HIS A 110 16.46 -0.50 0.68
C HIS A 110 17.14 0.10 1.92
N GLU A 111 16.75 1.33 2.30
CA GLU A 111 17.29 2.05 3.47
C GLU A 111 17.17 1.19 4.74
N TYR A 112 15.98 0.68 5.04
CA TYR A 112 15.74 -0.11 6.25
C TYR A 112 16.40 -1.48 6.18
N PHE A 113 16.31 -2.21 5.07
CA PHE A 113 16.92 -3.53 4.98
C PHE A 113 18.45 -3.47 5.14
N GLN A 114 19.10 -2.50 4.49
CA GLN A 114 20.55 -2.30 4.63
C GLN A 114 20.95 -1.83 6.03
N ARG A 115 20.17 -0.91 6.63
CA ARG A 115 20.42 -0.43 8.00
C ARG A 115 20.40 -1.56 9.03
N TYR A 116 19.60 -2.60 8.80
CA TYR A 116 19.52 -3.78 9.66
C TYR A 116 20.45 -4.92 9.23
N GLY A 117 21.43 -4.65 8.35
CA GLY A 117 22.51 -5.58 8.03
C GLY A 117 22.22 -6.54 6.88
N TYR A 118 21.06 -6.43 6.23
CA TYR A 118 20.75 -7.23 5.05
C TYR A 118 21.38 -6.57 3.82
N THR A 119 22.31 -7.26 3.17
CA THR A 119 23.00 -6.74 1.97
C THR A 119 22.87 -7.65 0.74
N ASP A 120 22.43 -8.89 0.97
CA ASP A 120 22.24 -9.89 -0.07
C ASP A 120 20.74 -10.20 -0.12
N TYR A 121 20.02 -9.47 -0.98
CA TYR A 121 18.63 -9.69 -1.34
C TYR A 121 18.32 -9.04 -2.70
N GLU A 122 17.32 -9.56 -3.38
CA GLU A 122 16.66 -8.94 -4.52
C GLU A 122 15.42 -8.20 -4.03
N LEU A 123 15.28 -6.93 -4.44
CA LEU A 123 14.11 -6.12 -4.15
C LEU A 123 13.41 -5.72 -5.44
N SER A 124 12.10 -5.93 -5.47
CA SER A 124 11.23 -5.48 -6.53
C SER A 124 10.00 -4.77 -5.97
N THR A 125 9.18 -4.18 -6.84
CA THR A 125 7.98 -3.43 -6.44
C THR A 125 6.77 -3.91 -7.23
N VAL A 126 5.61 -4.00 -6.57
CA VAL A 126 4.34 -4.29 -7.21
C VAL A 126 3.35 -3.14 -7.04
N PHE A 127 2.74 -2.73 -8.15
CA PHE A 127 1.64 -1.77 -8.17
C PHE A 127 0.33 -2.52 -8.38
N HIS A 128 -0.60 -2.44 -7.42
CA HIS A 128 -1.93 -2.97 -7.61
C HIS A 128 -2.80 -1.87 -8.22
N GLN A 129 -3.40 -2.14 -9.38
CA GLN A 129 -4.46 -1.27 -9.91
C GLN A 129 -5.57 -1.12 -8.86
N TRP A 130 -6.35 -0.05 -9.00
CA TRP A 130 -7.43 0.35 -8.07
C TRP A 130 -8.08 -0.82 -7.33
N MET A 131 -8.05 -0.77 -5.99
CA MET A 131 -8.52 -1.87 -5.14
C MET A 131 -9.88 -1.57 -4.49
N GLY A 132 -10.41 -0.36 -4.67
CA GLY A 132 -11.73 0.04 -4.20
C GLY A 132 -12.85 -0.34 -5.17
N GLY A 133 -14.03 0.24 -4.96
CA GLY A 133 -15.21 -0.02 -5.80
C GLY A 133 -15.00 0.38 -7.26
N PHE A 134 -15.43 -0.48 -8.18
CA PHE A 134 -15.42 -0.23 -9.63
C PHE A 134 -16.77 0.22 -10.16
N PRO A 135 -16.80 0.96 -11.28
CA PRO A 135 -18.03 1.19 -12.04
C PRO A 135 -18.51 -0.11 -12.70
N GLU A 136 -19.83 -0.28 -12.79
CA GLU A 136 -20.47 -1.45 -13.42
C GLU A 136 -20.28 -1.51 -14.94
N ASP A 137 -20.14 -0.34 -15.58
CA ASP A 137 -19.88 -0.21 -17.01
C ASP A 137 -18.44 -0.59 -17.35
N GLU A 138 -18.29 -1.56 -18.25
CA GLU A 138 -16.98 -2.11 -18.60
C GLU A 138 -16.05 -1.07 -19.23
N SER A 139 -16.57 -0.12 -20.02
CA SER A 139 -15.73 0.91 -20.66
C SER A 139 -15.10 1.82 -19.60
N LYS A 140 -15.88 2.20 -18.59
CA LYS A 140 -15.39 2.95 -17.42
C LYS A 140 -14.41 2.11 -16.59
N ALA A 141 -14.66 0.80 -16.43
CA ALA A 141 -13.71 -0.10 -15.76
C ALA A 141 -12.38 -0.19 -16.52
N PHE A 142 -12.40 -0.28 -17.85
CA PHE A 142 -11.19 -0.26 -18.69
C PHE A 142 -10.41 1.05 -18.57
N ALA A 143 -11.08 2.18 -18.39
CA ALA A 143 -10.40 3.45 -18.15
C ALA A 143 -9.58 3.42 -16.85
N ILE A 144 -10.12 2.84 -15.77
CA ILE A 144 -9.42 2.67 -14.49
C ILE A 144 -8.25 1.68 -14.62
N ILE A 145 -8.48 0.54 -15.27
CA ILE A 145 -7.45 -0.49 -15.54
C ILE A 145 -6.29 0.14 -16.32
N SER A 146 -6.61 0.85 -17.41
CA SER A 146 -5.61 1.47 -18.27
C SER A 146 -4.87 2.60 -17.53
N TRP A 147 -5.58 3.41 -16.75
CA TRP A 147 -4.95 4.43 -15.91
C TRP A 147 -3.94 3.82 -14.92
N GLY A 148 -4.34 2.79 -14.17
CA GLY A 148 -3.43 2.11 -13.24
C GLY A 148 -2.22 1.47 -13.94
N ALA A 149 -2.40 0.90 -15.14
CA ALA A 149 -1.28 0.39 -15.93
C ALA A 149 -0.32 1.51 -16.39
N ALA A 150 -0.85 2.66 -16.80
CA ALA A 150 -0.04 3.81 -17.19
C ALA A 150 0.82 4.30 -16.02
N VAL A 151 0.21 4.52 -14.85
CA VAL A 151 0.88 4.97 -13.63
C VAL A 151 1.93 3.95 -13.15
N ALA A 152 1.60 2.66 -13.18
CA ALA A 152 2.55 1.59 -12.83
C ALA A 152 3.80 1.61 -13.73
N GLY A 153 3.61 1.75 -15.05
CA GLY A 153 4.72 1.83 -16.01
C GLY A 153 5.59 3.07 -15.80
N MET A 154 4.97 4.24 -15.65
CA MET A 154 5.71 5.51 -15.50
C MET A 154 6.41 5.64 -14.14
N SER A 155 5.84 5.09 -13.07
CA SER A 155 6.46 5.06 -11.74
C SER A 155 7.67 4.11 -11.64
N GLY A 156 7.83 3.23 -12.63
CA GLY A 156 8.90 2.24 -12.68
C GLY A 156 8.64 1.03 -11.77
N ALA A 157 7.37 0.69 -11.49
CA ALA A 157 7.02 -0.54 -10.78
C ALA A 157 7.52 -1.77 -11.56
N THR A 158 7.95 -2.81 -10.84
CA THR A 158 8.48 -4.04 -11.45
C THR A 158 7.36 -4.95 -11.95
N LYS A 159 6.25 -4.98 -11.21
CA LYS A 159 5.06 -5.79 -11.49
C LYS A 159 3.81 -4.93 -11.35
N VAL A 160 2.77 -5.25 -12.12
CA VAL A 160 1.41 -4.71 -11.92
C VAL A 160 0.41 -5.86 -11.70
N ILE A 161 -0.46 -5.71 -10.70
CA ILE A 161 -1.63 -6.59 -10.56
C ILE A 161 -2.78 -5.99 -11.34
N THR A 162 -3.24 -6.74 -12.35
CA THR A 162 -4.28 -6.28 -13.28
C THR A 162 -5.68 -6.58 -12.73
N LYS A 163 -6.60 -5.65 -12.95
CA LYS A 163 -8.03 -5.80 -12.69
C LYS A 163 -8.78 -6.20 -13.95
N SER A 164 -10.05 -6.55 -13.76
CA SER A 164 -10.94 -6.98 -14.84
C SER A 164 -12.12 -6.01 -14.99
N PRO A 165 -12.76 -5.94 -16.18
CA PRO A 165 -13.99 -5.17 -16.35
C PRO A 165 -15.15 -5.70 -15.49
N HIS A 166 -15.05 -6.90 -14.93
CA HIS A 166 -16.07 -7.52 -14.08
C HIS A 166 -15.93 -7.19 -12.58
N GLU A 167 -15.00 -6.32 -12.18
CA GLU A 167 -14.67 -6.09 -10.77
C GLU A 167 -15.87 -5.64 -9.91
N ALA A 168 -16.82 -4.89 -10.47
CA ALA A 168 -18.04 -4.47 -9.77
C ALA A 168 -19.04 -5.61 -9.51
N TRP A 169 -18.95 -6.72 -10.27
CA TRP A 169 -19.93 -7.80 -10.28
C TRP A 169 -19.49 -9.01 -9.47
N GLY A 170 -18.19 -9.32 -9.46
CA GLY A 170 -17.62 -10.46 -8.73
C GLY A 170 -16.39 -11.05 -9.41
N ILE A 171 -16.12 -12.34 -9.12
CA ILE A 171 -14.97 -13.04 -9.70
C ILE A 171 -15.08 -13.04 -11.24
N PRO A 172 -14.05 -12.59 -11.98
CA PRO A 172 -14.13 -12.49 -13.43
C PRO A 172 -14.22 -13.85 -14.11
N THR A 173 -14.87 -13.87 -15.27
CA THR A 173 -14.70 -14.98 -16.21
C THR A 173 -13.26 -14.97 -16.76
N ALA A 174 -12.79 -16.10 -17.27
CA ALA A 174 -11.48 -16.17 -17.92
C ALA A 174 -11.36 -15.15 -19.08
N ALA A 175 -12.44 -14.95 -19.84
CA ALA A 175 -12.46 -13.99 -20.95
C ALA A 175 -12.31 -12.54 -20.47
N ALA A 176 -13.05 -12.13 -19.43
CA ALA A 176 -12.95 -10.79 -18.84
C ALA A 176 -11.56 -10.54 -18.25
N ASN A 177 -10.99 -11.55 -17.58
CA ASN A 177 -9.63 -11.46 -17.04
C ASN A 177 -8.59 -11.28 -18.17
N ILE A 178 -8.71 -12.04 -19.27
CA ILE A 178 -7.85 -11.88 -20.46
C ILE A 178 -7.96 -10.46 -21.04
N GLN A 179 -9.15 -9.86 -21.06
CA GLN A 179 -9.30 -8.49 -21.55
C GLN A 179 -8.59 -7.47 -20.66
N GLY A 180 -8.71 -7.57 -19.34
CA GLY A 180 -7.98 -6.73 -18.39
C GLY A 180 -6.46 -6.84 -18.53
N LEU A 181 -5.95 -8.07 -18.71
CA LEU A 181 -4.54 -8.34 -19.00
C LEU A 181 -4.08 -7.70 -20.32
N LYS A 182 -4.87 -7.83 -21.39
CA LYS A 182 -4.57 -7.25 -22.71
C LYS A 182 -4.55 -5.73 -22.67
N ALA A 183 -5.54 -5.11 -22.02
CA ALA A 183 -5.61 -3.65 -21.86
C ALA A 183 -4.40 -3.12 -21.06
N SER A 184 -4.10 -3.75 -19.93
CA SER A 184 -2.95 -3.37 -19.09
C SER A 184 -1.63 -3.53 -19.84
N ARG A 185 -1.43 -4.67 -20.54
CA ARG A 185 -0.23 -4.92 -21.34
C ARG A 185 -0.07 -3.90 -22.46
N GLN A 186 -1.14 -3.59 -23.19
CA GLN A 186 -1.09 -2.60 -24.26
C GLN A 186 -0.70 -1.24 -23.70
N MET A 187 -1.28 -0.81 -22.57
CA MET A 187 -0.92 0.45 -21.96
C MET A 187 0.54 0.47 -21.49
N LEU A 188 1.02 -0.60 -20.84
CA LEU A 188 2.43 -0.71 -20.44
C LEU A 188 3.37 -0.60 -21.63
N ASN A 189 3.07 -1.23 -22.77
CA ASN A 189 3.87 -1.11 -24.00
C ASN A 189 3.95 0.33 -24.51
N MET A 190 2.94 1.16 -24.24
CA MET A 190 2.92 2.56 -24.64
C MET A 190 3.78 3.45 -23.71
N VAL A 191 3.93 3.09 -22.43
CA VAL A 191 4.53 3.97 -21.41
C VAL A 191 5.78 3.45 -20.71
N ASN A 192 6.17 2.18 -20.87
CA ASN A 192 7.29 1.59 -20.12
C ASN A 192 8.65 2.27 -20.38
N GLU A 193 8.85 2.86 -21.55
CA GLU A 193 10.03 3.68 -21.88
C GLU A 193 9.89 5.14 -21.43
N GLN A 194 8.71 5.53 -20.94
CA GLN A 194 8.38 6.88 -20.50
C GLN A 194 8.38 6.96 -18.97
N LYS A 195 9.58 6.87 -18.37
CA LYS A 195 9.73 7.13 -16.94
C LYS A 195 9.14 8.49 -16.59
N PHE A 196 8.49 8.57 -15.43
CA PHE A 196 7.91 9.83 -14.97
C PHE A 196 9.01 10.91 -14.90
N PRO A 197 8.83 12.08 -15.54
CA PRO A 197 9.86 13.10 -15.59
C PRO A 197 10.13 13.70 -14.20
N PRO A 198 11.33 14.25 -13.96
CA PRO A 198 11.60 15.01 -12.75
C PRO A 198 10.53 16.08 -12.51
N CYS A 199 9.95 16.09 -11.32
CA CYS A 199 8.81 16.92 -10.98
C CYS A 199 8.90 17.32 -9.50
N PRO A 200 9.04 18.63 -9.19
CA PRO A 200 9.14 19.10 -7.80
C PRO A 200 7.97 18.65 -6.91
N ALA A 201 6.76 18.53 -7.47
CA ALA A 201 5.60 18.06 -6.72
C ALA A 201 5.73 16.57 -6.31
N VAL A 202 6.33 15.74 -7.17
CA VAL A 202 6.63 14.34 -6.83
C VAL A 202 7.72 14.26 -5.78
N GLU A 203 8.78 15.07 -5.89
CA GLU A 203 9.87 15.11 -4.91
C GLU A 203 9.37 15.53 -3.52
N LEU A 204 8.52 16.56 -3.44
CA LEU A 204 7.91 16.99 -2.18
C LEU A 204 7.04 15.88 -1.57
N GLU A 205 6.24 15.20 -2.39
CA GLU A 205 5.39 14.10 -1.93
C GLU A 205 6.22 12.88 -1.48
N ILE A 206 7.35 12.58 -2.14
CA ILE A 206 8.30 11.54 -1.72
C ILE A 206 8.85 11.85 -0.32
N GLU A 207 9.31 13.08 -0.10
CA GLU A 207 9.89 13.46 1.19
C GLU A 207 8.84 13.52 2.32
N LEU A 208 7.60 13.90 1.99
CA LEU A 208 6.46 13.78 2.91
C LEU A 208 6.24 12.32 3.32
N ILE A 209 6.08 11.40 2.37
CA ILE A 209 5.86 9.97 2.63
C ILE A 209 7.02 9.39 3.46
N LYS A 210 8.27 9.71 3.11
CA LYS A 210 9.44 9.25 3.87
C LYS A 210 9.44 9.74 5.32
N SER A 211 9.08 11.00 5.54
CA SER A 211 9.03 11.59 6.88
C SER A 211 7.98 10.89 7.75
N GLU A 212 6.81 10.61 7.18
CA GLU A 212 5.73 9.88 7.84
C GLU A 212 6.13 8.43 8.17
N VAL A 213 6.69 7.70 7.20
CA VAL A 213 7.15 6.31 7.40
C VAL A 213 8.21 6.25 8.49
N ARG A 214 9.18 7.18 8.49
CA ARG A 214 10.21 7.23 9.52
C ARG A 214 9.61 7.50 10.90
N ALA A 215 8.64 8.41 11.01
CA ALA A 215 7.99 8.68 12.28
C ALA A 215 7.28 7.44 12.85
N VAL A 216 6.53 6.72 12.01
CA VAL A 216 5.86 5.47 12.37
C VAL A 216 6.87 4.39 12.76
N LEU A 217 7.83 4.07 11.88
CA LEU A 217 8.79 2.99 12.13
C LEU A 217 9.68 3.27 13.33
N ASN A 218 10.12 4.52 13.55
CA ASN A 218 10.86 4.88 14.75
C ASN A 218 10.08 4.53 16.02
N LYS A 219 8.77 4.82 16.06
CA LYS A 219 7.93 4.47 17.21
C LYS A 219 7.71 2.97 17.36
N VAL A 220 7.56 2.24 16.25
CA VAL A 220 7.47 0.78 16.25
C VAL A 220 8.74 0.16 16.86
N PHE A 221 9.93 0.60 16.43
CA PHE A 221 11.20 0.12 17.00
C PHE A 221 11.39 0.51 18.46
N GLU A 222 10.97 1.71 18.86
CA GLU A 222 10.98 2.17 20.26
C GLU A 222 10.15 1.25 21.15
N LEU A 223 8.89 0.99 20.77
CA LEU A 223 7.99 0.10 21.51
C LEU A 223 8.54 -1.33 21.61
N GLY A 224 9.18 -1.81 20.55
CA GLY A 224 9.80 -3.13 20.50
C GLY A 224 11.13 -3.24 21.25
N ASN A 225 11.70 -2.13 21.73
CA ASN A 225 13.09 -2.06 22.21
C ASN A 225 14.07 -2.73 21.22
N GLY A 226 13.91 -2.42 19.93
CA GLY A 226 14.71 -2.99 18.84
C GLY A 226 14.15 -4.27 18.20
N ASP A 227 13.26 -5.01 18.88
CA ASP A 227 12.58 -6.18 18.29
C ASP A 227 11.39 -5.72 17.43
N ILE A 228 11.51 -5.86 16.11
CA ILE A 228 10.49 -5.39 15.16
C ILE A 228 9.19 -6.21 15.24
N ALA A 229 9.24 -7.51 15.56
CA ALA A 229 8.05 -8.35 15.69
C ALA A 229 7.24 -7.92 16.92
N ARG A 230 7.92 -7.78 18.06
CA ARG A 230 7.31 -7.28 19.30
C ARG A 230 6.82 -5.84 19.15
N GLY A 231 7.64 -4.97 18.56
CA GLY A 231 7.30 -3.57 18.31
C GLY A 231 6.05 -3.42 17.45
N THR A 232 5.88 -4.30 16.45
CA THR A 232 4.68 -4.34 15.62
C THR A 232 3.42 -4.65 16.43
N VAL A 233 3.45 -5.68 17.29
CA VAL A 233 2.30 -6.05 18.14
C VAL A 233 1.90 -4.87 19.04
N LEU A 234 2.89 -4.29 19.74
CA LEU A 234 2.67 -3.15 20.63
C LEU A 234 2.20 -1.90 19.87
N ALA A 235 2.66 -1.70 18.64
CA ALA A 235 2.25 -0.57 17.82
C ALA A 235 0.78 -0.63 17.41
N PHE A 236 0.26 -1.82 17.09
CA PHE A 236 -1.18 -1.99 16.84
C PHE A 236 -2.01 -1.83 18.12
N GLU A 237 -1.54 -2.39 19.25
CA GLU A 237 -2.21 -2.20 20.56
C GLU A 237 -2.28 -0.73 20.98
N ALA A 238 -1.24 0.06 20.68
CA ALA A 238 -1.17 1.49 20.97
C ALA A 238 -1.82 2.38 19.90
N GLY A 239 -2.25 1.84 18.74
CA GLY A 239 -2.77 2.61 17.60
C GLY A 239 -1.71 3.44 16.86
N VAL A 240 -0.43 3.13 17.04
CA VAL A 240 0.70 3.70 16.28
C VAL A 240 0.68 3.21 14.83
N LEU A 241 0.31 1.94 14.64
CA LEU A 241 -0.09 1.39 13.36
C LEU A 241 -1.60 1.19 13.37
N ASP A 242 -2.28 1.76 12.38
CA ASP A 242 -3.72 1.69 12.25
C ASP A 242 -4.08 1.65 10.77
N VAL A 243 -4.82 0.62 10.36
CA VAL A 243 -5.20 0.38 8.97
C VAL A 243 -6.66 0.79 8.77
N PRO A 244 -6.93 1.79 7.89
CA PRO A 244 -8.29 2.23 7.62
C PRO A 244 -9.24 1.08 7.26
N PHE A 245 -10.40 1.06 7.92
CA PHE A 245 -11.51 0.12 7.64
C PHE A 245 -11.18 -1.37 7.82
N ALA A 246 -10.11 -1.70 8.56
CA ALA A 246 -9.73 -3.08 8.80
C ALA A 246 -10.70 -3.80 9.75
N PRO A 247 -11.08 -5.07 9.47
CA PRO A 247 -11.99 -5.84 10.31
C PRO A 247 -11.34 -6.42 11.58
N ALA A 248 -10.01 -6.47 11.67
CA ALA A 248 -9.30 -7.08 12.79
C ALA A 248 -9.56 -6.35 14.11
N ALA A 249 -9.93 -7.10 15.15
CA ALA A 249 -10.25 -6.54 16.47
C ALA A 249 -9.02 -5.90 17.15
N CYS A 250 -7.81 -6.25 16.75
CA CYS A 250 -6.57 -5.61 17.21
C CYS A 250 -6.23 -4.31 16.47
N ASN A 251 -6.98 -3.93 15.43
CA ASN A 251 -6.81 -2.65 14.75
C ASN A 251 -7.60 -1.56 15.50
N ALA A 252 -6.96 -0.43 15.81
CA ALA A 252 -7.59 0.64 16.60
C ALA A 252 -8.78 1.31 15.89
N GLY A 253 -8.70 1.49 14.56
CA GLY A 253 -9.76 2.07 13.75
C GLY A 253 -10.04 3.54 14.07
N LYS A 254 -8.99 4.29 14.38
CA LYS A 254 -9.00 5.71 14.77
C LYS A 254 -8.40 6.63 13.72
N ILE A 255 -7.51 6.14 12.85
CA ILE A 255 -7.08 6.91 11.68
C ILE A 255 -8.24 7.03 10.69
N LEU A 256 -8.52 8.26 10.25
CA LEU A 256 -9.49 8.54 9.18
C LEU A 256 -8.76 9.20 8.01
N PRO A 257 -8.59 8.48 6.89
CA PRO A 257 -8.04 9.06 5.67
C PRO A 257 -9.13 9.80 4.88
N VAL A 258 -8.73 10.79 4.10
CA VAL A 258 -9.60 11.54 3.18
C VAL A 258 -8.79 12.03 1.98
N ARG A 259 -9.42 12.29 0.83
CA ARG A 259 -8.72 12.94 -0.28
C ARG A 259 -8.58 14.45 -0.06
N ASP A 260 -7.45 15.00 -0.48
CA ASP A 260 -7.32 16.45 -0.67
C ASP A 260 -7.96 16.94 -1.97
N ASN A 261 -7.78 18.22 -2.27
CA ASN A 261 -8.40 18.86 -3.42
C ASN A 261 -7.89 18.34 -4.77
N THR A 262 -6.71 17.72 -4.78
CA THR A 262 -6.06 17.12 -5.97
C THR A 262 -6.35 15.62 -6.09
N GLY A 263 -6.96 15.02 -5.06
CA GLY A 263 -7.30 13.62 -5.00
C GLY A 263 -6.23 12.73 -4.35
N ALA A 264 -5.16 13.29 -3.80
CA ALA A 264 -4.20 12.54 -3.00
C ALA A 264 -4.78 12.22 -1.62
N ILE A 265 -4.43 11.07 -1.05
CA ILE A 265 -4.88 10.64 0.28
C ILE A 265 -4.09 11.37 1.35
N ARG A 266 -4.83 11.96 2.29
CA ARG A 266 -4.36 12.71 3.45
C ARG A 266 -5.02 12.20 4.73
N VAL A 267 -4.56 12.71 5.85
CA VAL A 267 -5.05 12.36 7.19
C VAL A 267 -6.06 13.42 7.66
N LEU A 268 -7.33 13.01 7.82
CA LEU A 268 -8.35 13.83 8.47
C LEU A 268 -8.20 13.74 10.00
N GLU A 269 -8.18 12.52 10.53
CA GLU A 269 -7.93 12.23 11.93
C GLU A 269 -6.76 11.24 12.04
N ALA A 270 -5.75 11.56 12.85
CA ALA A 270 -4.56 10.72 12.98
C ALA A 270 -4.71 9.60 14.02
N GLY A 271 -5.67 9.70 14.95
CA GLY A 271 -5.73 8.82 16.10
C GLY A 271 -4.44 8.88 16.93
N ALA A 272 -3.80 7.74 17.15
CA ALA A 272 -2.52 7.63 17.86
C ALA A 272 -1.31 7.44 16.92
N VAL A 273 -1.50 7.56 15.60
CA VAL A 273 -0.42 7.49 14.63
C VAL A 273 0.56 8.65 14.88
N PRO A 274 1.86 8.38 15.06
CA PRO A 274 2.82 9.34 15.61
C PRO A 274 3.36 10.31 14.56
N LEU A 275 2.48 10.98 13.81
CA LEU A 275 2.89 11.99 12.84
C LEU A 275 3.45 13.22 13.56
N PRO A 276 4.60 13.77 13.13
CA PRO A 276 5.09 15.06 13.59
C PRO A 276 4.02 16.15 13.41
N LYS A 277 3.98 17.11 14.34
CA LYS A 277 2.93 18.13 14.35
C LYS A 277 2.88 18.94 13.05
N ASP A 278 4.03 19.36 12.56
CA ASP A 278 4.18 20.10 11.30
C ASP A 278 3.69 19.29 10.08
N ILE A 279 3.92 17.98 10.07
CA ILE A 279 3.41 17.08 9.04
C ILE A 279 1.89 16.93 9.14
N LEU A 280 1.34 16.77 10.35
CA LEU A 280 -0.11 16.69 10.54
C LEU A 280 -0.82 18.01 10.18
N ASP A 281 -0.24 19.15 10.56
CA ASP A 281 -0.73 20.47 10.19
C ASP A 281 -0.76 20.62 8.64
N LEU A 282 0.26 20.10 7.93
CA LEU A 282 0.28 20.07 6.47
C LEU A 282 -0.84 19.22 5.86
N HIS A 283 -1.15 18.03 6.42
CA HIS A 283 -2.33 17.25 6.00
C HIS A 283 -3.60 18.06 6.15
N HIS A 284 -3.76 18.73 7.29
CA HIS A 284 -4.93 19.56 7.57
C HIS A 284 -5.05 20.74 6.62
N ASP A 285 -3.94 21.35 6.20
CA ASP A 285 -3.94 22.41 5.19
C ASP A 285 -4.42 21.92 3.82
N TYR A 286 -3.96 20.74 3.36
CA TYR A 286 -4.42 20.13 2.11
C TYR A 286 -5.93 19.80 2.15
N VAL A 287 -6.41 19.27 3.28
CA VAL A 287 -7.82 18.98 3.49
C VAL A 287 -8.66 20.27 3.58
N ALA A 288 -8.14 21.30 4.22
CA ALA A 288 -8.79 22.61 4.33
C ALA A 288 -8.91 23.30 2.96
N GLU A 289 -7.95 23.09 2.05
CA GLU A 289 -8.07 23.56 0.66
C GLU A 289 -9.28 22.93 -0.04
N ARG A 290 -9.46 21.61 0.09
CA ARG A 290 -10.64 20.92 -0.44
C ARG A 290 -11.93 21.46 0.16
N ALA A 291 -11.96 21.64 1.48
CA ALA A 291 -13.12 22.17 2.20
C ALA A 291 -13.52 23.57 1.71
N ARG A 292 -12.54 24.46 1.51
CA ARG A 292 -12.77 25.80 0.92
C ARG A 292 -13.32 25.70 -0.50
N PHE A 293 -12.75 24.82 -1.33
CA PHE A 293 -13.20 24.63 -2.71
C PHE A 293 -14.63 24.09 -2.79
N GLU A 294 -14.99 23.14 -1.93
CA GLU A 294 -16.32 22.52 -1.91
C GLU A 294 -17.37 23.31 -1.12
N GLY A 295 -16.98 24.38 -0.43
CA GLY A 295 -17.89 25.18 0.38
C GLY A 295 -18.52 24.42 1.55
N ARG A 296 -17.83 23.39 2.08
CA ARG A 296 -18.30 22.55 3.20
C ARG A 296 -17.18 22.19 4.17
N GLN A 297 -17.54 21.82 5.39
CA GLN A 297 -16.58 21.42 6.42
C GLN A 297 -15.95 20.05 6.11
N PRO A 298 -14.66 19.83 6.45
CA PRO A 298 -14.00 18.54 6.30
C PRO A 298 -14.49 17.59 7.39
N THR A 299 -15.43 16.72 7.04
CA THR A 299 -16.08 15.79 7.96
C THR A 299 -15.99 14.37 7.43
N PHE A 300 -16.39 13.38 8.26
CA PHE A 300 -16.49 11.99 7.84
C PHE A 300 -17.36 11.79 6.58
N GLN A 301 -18.27 12.70 6.26
CA GLN A 301 -19.03 12.63 5.01
C GLN A 301 -18.12 12.69 3.77
N MET A 302 -17.04 13.47 3.78
CA MET A 302 -16.07 13.48 2.66
C MET A 302 -15.43 12.10 2.47
N VAL A 303 -15.17 11.39 3.57
CA VAL A 303 -14.61 10.03 3.54
C VAL A 303 -15.59 9.06 2.90
N VAL A 304 -16.88 9.13 3.29
CA VAL A 304 -17.95 8.31 2.68
C VAL A 304 -18.09 8.61 1.19
N ASP A 305 -18.04 9.88 0.80
CA ASP A 305 -18.13 10.28 -0.60
C ASP A 305 -16.91 9.74 -1.40
N ASP A 306 -15.71 9.80 -0.84
CA ASP A 306 -14.48 9.30 -1.48
C ASP A 306 -14.46 7.78 -1.65
N ILE A 307 -14.99 7.03 -0.68
CA ILE A 307 -15.14 5.56 -0.79
C ILE A 307 -16.00 5.19 -2.00
N ASN A 308 -17.03 5.98 -2.27
CA ASN A 308 -17.99 5.72 -3.35
C ASN A 308 -17.62 6.41 -4.67
N ALA A 309 -16.67 7.34 -4.70
CA ALA A 309 -16.47 8.20 -5.85
C ALA A 309 -16.14 7.44 -7.15
N VAL A 310 -15.26 6.43 -7.08
CA VAL A 310 -14.75 5.75 -8.27
C VAL A 310 -15.78 4.86 -8.94
N SER A 311 -16.65 4.20 -8.16
CA SER A 311 -17.81 3.48 -8.73
C SER A 311 -18.78 4.44 -9.44
N HIS A 312 -18.83 5.70 -9.01
CA HIS A 312 -19.54 6.80 -9.68
C HIS A 312 -18.69 7.56 -10.72
N SER A 313 -17.57 6.96 -11.18
CA SER A 313 -16.71 7.49 -12.25
C SER A 313 -16.01 8.81 -11.92
N LYS A 314 -15.75 9.09 -10.65
CA LYS A 314 -14.97 10.24 -10.16
C LYS A 314 -13.88 9.78 -9.22
N LEU A 315 -12.73 10.45 -9.18
CA LEU A 315 -11.71 10.13 -8.17
C LEU A 315 -12.06 10.69 -6.80
N ILE A 316 -12.57 11.94 -6.77
CA ILE A 316 -12.87 12.69 -5.56
C ILE A 316 -14.39 12.73 -5.36
N GLY A 317 -14.84 12.42 -4.15
CA GLY A 317 -16.24 12.50 -3.75
C GLY A 317 -16.69 13.95 -3.56
N ARG A 318 -16.95 14.64 -4.67
CA ARG A 318 -17.49 16.01 -4.66
C ARG A 318 -18.99 15.98 -4.33
N PRO A 319 -19.54 17.02 -3.66
CA PRO A 319 -20.98 17.21 -3.50
C PRO A 319 -21.75 17.26 -4.81
#